data_AF-A0A379FF95-F1
#
_entry.id   AF-A0A379FF95-F1
#
_cell.length_a   1.000
_cell.length_b   1.000
_cell.length_c   1.000
_cell.angle_alpha   90.00
_cell.angle_beta   90.00
_cell.angle_gamma   90.00
#
_symmetry.space_group_name_H-M   'P 1'
#
loop_
_entity.id
_entity.type
_entity.pdbx_description
1 polymer ?
#
loop_
_entity_poly.entity_id
_entity_poly.type
_entity_poly.pdbx_seq_one_letter_code
_entity_poly.pdbx_strand_id
1 'polypeptide(L)'
;MFITSESYAKQHHLKPRAIIRSMAVTGCDPAIMGYGPVPATEIALKKAGLTLSDIDIFELNEAFAAQSLACMKKMNLLDSIDDKINLNGGAIALGHPLGCSGARITTTLLKYYGA
;
A
#
# COMPACT_ATOMS: atom_id res chain seq x y z
N MET A 1 -15.19 2.23 2.61
CA MET A 1 -14.32 2.00 3.78
C MET A 1 -14.86 2.86 4.91
N PHE A 2 -15.11 2.29 6.09
CA PHE A 2 -15.47 3.06 7.27
C PHE A 2 -14.24 3.18 8.17
N ILE A 3 -14.00 4.39 8.69
CA ILE A 3 -12.89 4.69 9.60
C ILE A 3 -13.51 5.35 10.83
N THR A 4 -13.03 4.96 12.00
CA THR A 4 -13.47 5.51 13.28
C THR A 4 -12.29 5.58 14.25
N SER A 5 -12.42 6.37 15.31
CA SER A 5 -11.48 6.31 16.42
C SER A 5 -11.55 4.95 17.12
N GLU A 6 -10.45 4.57 17.76
CA GLU A 6 -10.39 3.35 18.59
C GLU A 6 -11.39 3.42 19.76
N SER A 7 -11.56 4.59 20.37
CA SER A 7 -12.51 4.79 21.47
C SER A 7 -13.95 4.51 21.06
N TYR A 8 -14.37 5.02 19.90
CA TYR A 8 -15.70 4.77 19.37
C TYR A 8 -15.89 3.30 19.01
N ALA A 9 -14.89 2.65 18.38
CA ALA A 9 -14.94 1.22 18.10
C ALA A 9 -15.12 0.39 19.37
N LYS A 10 -14.39 0.72 20.45
CA LYS A 10 -14.53 0.07 21.77
C LYS A 10 -15.90 0.30 22.39
N GLN A 11 -16.38 1.54 22.40
CA GLN A 11 -17.69 1.91 22.95
C GLN A 11 -18.85 1.19 22.25
N HIS A 12 -18.73 0.95 20.94
CA HIS A 12 -19.76 0.31 20.14
C HIS A 12 -19.48 -1.17 19.83
N HIS A 13 -18.53 -1.80 20.53
CA HIS A 13 -18.16 -3.20 20.37
C HIS A 13 -17.84 -3.62 18.92
N LEU A 14 -17.26 -2.70 18.15
CA LEU A 14 -16.86 -2.94 16.76
C LEU A 14 -15.47 -3.58 16.74
N LYS A 15 -15.32 -4.74 16.10
CA LYS A 15 -14.01 -5.37 15.86
C LYS A 15 -13.29 -4.65 14.71
N PRO A 16 -12.17 -3.94 14.96
CA PRO A 16 -11.43 -3.28 13.89
C PRO A 16 -10.81 -4.32 12.95
N ARG A 17 -10.92 -4.10 11.64
CA ARG A 17 -10.29 -4.97 10.62
C ARG A 17 -8.78 -4.70 10.49
N ALA A 18 -8.37 -3.46 10.74
CA ALA A 18 -6.98 -3.00 10.70
C ALA A 18 -6.85 -1.67 11.43
N ILE A 19 -5.61 -1.24 11.65
CA ILE A 19 -5.27 0.07 12.23
C ILE A 19 -4.25 0.75 11.32
N ILE A 20 -4.46 2.01 11.00
CA ILE A 20 -3.51 2.83 10.23
C ILE A 20 -2.33 3.18 11.15
N ARG A 21 -1.13 2.69 10.85
CA ARG A 21 0.10 2.97 11.63
C ARG A 21 0.78 4.28 11.22
N SER A 22 0.78 4.60 9.93
CA SER A 22 1.45 5.79 9.40
C SER A 22 0.90 6.17 8.04
N MET A 23 1.07 7.44 7.67
CA MET A 23 0.80 7.95 6.32
C MET A 23 1.93 8.89 5.88
N ALA A 24 2.23 8.87 4.59
CA ALA A 24 3.22 9.75 3.98
C ALA A 24 2.81 10.12 2.56
N VAL A 25 3.17 11.35 2.18
CA VAL A 25 3.04 11.90 0.83
C VAL A 25 4.35 12.62 0.54
N THR A 26 4.81 12.53 -0.70
CA THR A 26 6.04 13.20 -1.14
C THR A 26 5.91 13.58 -2.62
N GLY A 27 6.75 14.51 -3.06
CA GLY A 27 6.93 14.84 -4.47
C GLY A 27 8.08 14.07 -5.08
N CYS A 28 8.09 13.98 -6.41
CA CYS A 28 9.23 13.58 -7.22
C CYS A 28 9.22 14.39 -8.53
N ASP A 29 10.29 14.30 -9.31
CA ASP A 29 10.36 14.97 -10.60
C ASP A 29 9.24 14.44 -11.52
N PRO A 30 8.45 15.32 -12.17
CA PRO A 30 7.36 14.91 -13.07
C PRO A 30 7.77 13.94 -14.16
N ALA A 31 9.01 14.02 -14.67
CA ALA A 31 9.53 13.14 -15.71
C ALA A 31 9.64 11.67 -15.25
N ILE A 32 9.75 11.45 -13.94
CA ILE A 32 9.82 10.12 -13.31
C ILE A 32 8.72 9.93 -12.26
N MET A 33 7.54 10.53 -12.48
CA MET A 33 6.43 10.53 -11.51
C MET A 33 6.10 9.14 -10.93
N GLY A 34 6.30 8.09 -11.74
CA GLY A 34 6.09 6.70 -11.34
C GLY A 34 6.97 6.23 -10.18
N TYR A 35 8.06 6.93 -9.87
CA TYR A 35 8.99 6.60 -8.79
C TYR A 35 8.53 7.10 -7.41
N GLY A 36 7.49 7.93 -7.35
CA GLY A 36 6.92 8.47 -6.10
C GLY A 36 6.65 7.45 -4.97
N PRO A 37 6.25 6.20 -5.24
CA PRO A 37 6.06 5.19 -4.19
C PRO A 37 7.28 4.92 -3.32
N VAL A 38 8.51 5.01 -3.88
CA VAL A 38 9.74 4.71 -3.13
C VAL A 38 9.93 5.69 -1.95
N PRO A 39 10.10 7.01 -2.17
CA PRO A 39 10.30 7.95 -1.08
C PRO A 39 9.08 8.04 -0.15
N ALA A 40 7.86 7.84 -0.67
CA ALA A 40 6.66 7.80 0.17
C ALA A 40 6.69 6.62 1.15
N THR A 41 7.11 5.44 0.67
CA THR A 41 7.21 4.22 1.48
C THR A 41 8.29 4.37 2.55
N GLU A 42 9.47 4.91 2.20
CA GLU A 42 10.55 5.18 3.16
C GLU A 42 10.09 6.08 4.31
N ILE A 43 9.37 7.17 4.00
CA ILE A 43 8.84 8.08 5.03
C ILE A 43 7.74 7.41 5.87
N ALA A 44 6.84 6.65 5.25
CA ALA A 44 5.78 5.93 5.96
C ALA A 44 6.36 4.92 6.94
N LEU A 45 7.28 4.07 6.49
CA LEU A 45 7.98 3.08 7.31
C LEU A 45 8.73 3.74 8.47
N LYS A 46 9.48 4.82 8.21
CA LYS A 46 10.17 5.58 9.25
C LYS A 46 9.20 6.13 10.31
N LYS A 47 8.05 6.65 9.92
CA LYS A 47 7.01 7.12 10.87
C LYS A 47 6.37 5.99 11.66
N ALA A 48 6.24 4.81 11.06
CA ALA A 48 5.73 3.61 11.72
C ALA A 48 6.77 2.94 12.64
N GLY A 49 8.06 3.30 12.53
CA GLY A 49 9.15 2.60 13.21
C GLY A 49 9.40 1.20 12.65
N LEU A 50 9.11 1.00 11.35
CA LEU A 50 9.22 -0.28 10.65
C LEU A 50 10.27 -0.23 9.55
N THR A 51 10.65 -1.40 9.09
CA THR A 51 11.49 -1.65 7.92
C THR A 51 10.71 -2.40 6.85
N LEU A 52 11.25 -2.50 5.63
CA LEU A 52 10.63 -3.27 4.55
C LEU A 52 10.46 -4.76 4.91
N SER A 53 11.37 -5.33 5.70
CA SER A 53 11.29 -6.72 6.14
C SER A 53 10.16 -6.99 7.13
N ASP A 54 9.66 -5.96 7.82
CA ASP A 54 8.52 -6.07 8.73
C ASP A 54 7.18 -6.04 7.97
N ILE A 55 7.21 -5.79 6.66
CA ILE A 55 6.01 -5.79 5.83
C ILE A 55 5.82 -7.16 5.18
N ASP A 56 4.66 -7.74 5.47
CA ASP A 56 4.27 -9.02 4.91
C ASP A 56 3.72 -8.90 3.49
N ILE A 57 2.79 -7.96 3.25
CA ILE A 57 2.10 -7.79 1.96
C ILE A 57 2.15 -6.33 1.51
N PHE A 58 2.39 -6.14 0.22
CA PHE A 58 2.39 -4.86 -0.48
C PHE A 58 1.26 -4.84 -1.53
N GLU A 59 0.46 -3.78 -1.50
CA GLU A 59 -0.39 -3.39 -2.62
C GLU A 59 0.23 -2.15 -3.28
N LEU A 60 0.93 -2.38 -4.39
CA LEU A 60 1.57 -1.34 -5.21
C LEU A 60 0.72 -1.10 -6.45
N ASN A 61 0.16 0.10 -6.60
CA ASN A 61 -0.63 0.42 -7.79
C ASN A 61 0.21 0.29 -9.07
N GLU A 62 -0.27 -0.51 -10.01
CA GLU A 62 0.40 -0.78 -11.28
C GLU A 62 -0.05 0.21 -12.35
N ALA A 63 0.39 1.47 -12.24
CA ALA A 63 0.08 2.45 -13.29
C ALA A 63 0.71 2.02 -14.63
N PHE A 64 1.96 1.53 -14.58
CA PHE A 64 2.65 0.89 -15.70
C PHE A 64 3.63 -0.18 -15.19
N ALA A 65 3.78 -1.28 -15.92
CA ALA A 65 4.71 -2.34 -15.55
C ALA A 65 6.15 -1.83 -15.33
N ALA A 66 6.64 -0.94 -16.21
CA ALA A 66 7.98 -0.36 -16.10
C ALA A 66 8.19 0.42 -14.79
N GLN A 67 7.18 1.19 -14.36
CA GLN A 67 7.21 1.93 -13.10
C GLN A 67 7.16 0.99 -11.90
N SER A 68 6.29 -0.01 -11.92
CA SER A 68 6.16 -0.96 -10.81
C SER A 68 7.46 -1.72 -10.58
N LEU A 69 8.05 -2.24 -11.66
CA LEU A 69 9.33 -2.95 -11.61
C LEU A 69 10.46 -2.04 -11.10
N ALA A 70 10.52 -0.78 -11.53
CA ALA A 70 11.51 0.17 -11.02
C ALA A 70 11.38 0.41 -9.51
N CYS A 71 10.14 0.59 -9.01
CA CYS A 71 9.88 0.77 -7.58
C CYS A 71 10.26 -0.50 -6.78
N MET A 72 9.82 -1.66 -7.24
CA MET A 72 10.12 -2.94 -6.58
C MET A 72 11.62 -3.23 -6.56
N LYS A 73 12.33 -2.95 -7.66
CA LYS A 73 13.79 -3.08 -7.71
C LYS A 73 14.47 -2.20 -6.67
N LYS A 74 14.05 -0.94 -6.56
CA LYS A 74 14.64 -0.01 -5.60
C LYS A 74 14.39 -0.43 -4.14
N MET A 75 13.21 -0.99 -3.87
CA MET A 75 12.84 -1.47 -2.54
C MET A 75 13.32 -2.91 -2.28
N ASN A 76 14.11 -3.52 -3.17
CA ASN A 76 14.58 -4.91 -3.07
C ASN A 76 13.43 -5.92 -2.90
N LEU A 77 12.33 -5.72 -3.62
CA LEU A 77 11.12 -6.56 -3.54
C LEU A 77 10.92 -7.48 -4.75
N LEU A 78 11.80 -7.44 -5.76
CA LEU A 78 11.63 -8.23 -6.99
C LEU A 78 11.56 -9.73 -6.73
N ASP A 79 12.36 -10.23 -5.78
CA ASP A 79 12.40 -11.67 -5.46
C ASP A 79 11.19 -12.11 -4.59
N SER A 80 10.34 -11.17 -4.18
CA SER A 80 9.15 -11.42 -3.36
C SER A 80 7.84 -11.09 -4.08
N ILE A 81 7.88 -10.94 -5.42
CA ILE A 81 6.70 -10.57 -6.22
C ILE A 81 5.57 -11.58 -5.98
N ASP A 82 5.86 -12.87 -6.12
CA ASP A 82 4.84 -13.93 -6.07
C ASP A 82 4.29 -14.18 -4.67
N ASP A 83 5.01 -13.77 -3.63
CA ASP A 83 4.66 -14.06 -2.22
C ASP A 83 4.09 -12.85 -1.48
N LYS A 84 4.43 -11.63 -1.90
CA LYS A 84 4.13 -10.41 -1.14
C LYS A 84 3.42 -9.31 -1.91
N ILE A 85 3.40 -9.32 -3.25
CA ILE A 85 3.04 -8.12 -4.02
C ILE A 85 1.83 -8.39 -4.90
N ASN A 86 0.75 -7.62 -4.70
CA ASN A 86 -0.44 -7.63 -5.56
C ASN A 86 -1.00 -9.04 -5.81
N LEU A 87 -1.09 -9.90 -4.78
CA LEU A 87 -1.42 -11.33 -4.93
C LEU A 87 -2.81 -11.62 -5.54
N ASN A 88 -3.72 -10.64 -5.55
CA ASN A 88 -5.04 -10.71 -6.16
C ASN A 88 -5.10 -9.96 -7.51
N GLY A 89 -3.94 -9.68 -8.12
CA GLY A 89 -3.79 -8.86 -9.31
C GLY A 89 -3.80 -7.35 -9.00
N GLY A 90 -3.10 -6.58 -9.82
CA GLY A 90 -3.05 -5.12 -9.71
C GLY A 90 -3.79 -4.40 -10.84
N ALA A 91 -3.48 -3.12 -10.99
CA ALA A 91 -4.21 -2.22 -11.89
C ALA A 91 -4.03 -2.54 -13.38
N ILE A 92 -3.00 -3.32 -13.77
CA ILE A 92 -2.85 -3.81 -15.14
C ILE A 92 -4.03 -4.72 -15.52
N ALA A 93 -4.47 -5.57 -14.58
CA ALA A 93 -5.60 -6.48 -14.80
C ALA A 93 -6.95 -5.89 -14.36
N LEU A 94 -6.95 -5.14 -13.25
CA LEU A 94 -8.17 -4.67 -12.58
C LEU A 94 -8.61 -3.27 -13.01
N GLY A 95 -7.79 -2.57 -13.80
CA GLY A 95 -8.01 -1.19 -14.21
C GLY A 95 -7.64 -0.15 -13.15
N HIS A 96 -7.54 1.10 -13.60
CA HIS A 96 -7.10 2.24 -12.77
C HIS A 96 -8.08 3.44 -12.83
N PRO A 97 -9.28 3.33 -12.23
CA PRO A 97 -10.15 4.48 -12.03
C PRO A 97 -9.50 5.44 -11.03
N LEU A 98 -9.04 6.61 -11.51
CA LEU A 98 -8.13 7.52 -10.79
C LEU A 98 -8.59 7.81 -9.35
N GLY A 99 -9.82 8.29 -9.15
CA GLY A 99 -10.35 8.64 -7.82
C GLY A 99 -10.68 7.45 -6.92
N CYS A 100 -10.78 6.23 -7.45
CA CYS A 100 -11.15 5.03 -6.71
C CYS A 100 -9.93 4.21 -6.26
N SER A 101 -8.83 4.25 -7.02
CA SER A 101 -7.74 3.29 -6.90
C SER A 101 -7.06 3.28 -5.52
N GLY A 102 -6.88 4.42 -4.87
CA GLY A 102 -6.27 4.49 -3.53
C GLY A 102 -7.07 3.72 -2.47
N ALA A 103 -8.39 3.93 -2.40
CA ALA A 103 -9.26 3.18 -1.52
C ALA A 103 -9.39 1.70 -1.93
N ARG A 104 -9.37 1.42 -3.25
CA ARG A 104 -9.46 0.04 -3.80
C ARG A 104 -8.27 -0.83 -3.38
N ILE A 105 -7.04 -0.35 -3.61
CA ILE A 105 -5.82 -1.14 -3.30
C ILE A 105 -5.72 -1.35 -1.79
N THR A 106 -6.05 -0.32 -1.00
CA THR A 106 -6.07 -0.43 0.47
C THR A 106 -7.12 -1.44 0.95
N THR A 107 -8.30 -1.45 0.36
CA THR A 107 -9.34 -2.43 0.71
C THR A 107 -8.95 -3.86 0.29
N THR A 108 -8.24 -4.00 -0.84
CA THR A 108 -7.73 -5.29 -1.32
C THR A 108 -6.65 -5.83 -0.39
N LEU A 109 -5.74 -4.98 0.08
CA LEU A 109 -4.71 -5.34 1.08
C LEU A 109 -5.31 -5.95 2.34
N LEU A 110 -6.45 -5.41 2.79
CA LEU A 110 -7.10 -5.95 3.99
C LEU A 110 -7.62 -7.37 3.79
N LYS A 111 -7.82 -7.88 2.57
CA LYS A 111 -8.32 -9.26 2.38
C LYS A 111 -7.36 -10.32 2.91
N TYR A 112 -6.06 -10.05 2.90
CA TYR A 112 -5.04 -10.96 3.44
C TYR A 112 -5.01 -10.95 4.97
N TYR A 113 -5.62 -9.95 5.60
CA TYR A 113 -5.69 -9.78 7.05
C TYR A 113 -7.14 -9.55 7.53
N GLY A 114 -7.79 -10.62 7.98
CA GLY A 114 -9.06 -10.55 8.71
C GLY A 114 -9.90 -11.81 8.49
N ALA A 115 -10.42 -12.49 9.51
CA ALA A 115 -10.76 -12.04 10.87
C ALA A 115 -9.97 -12.74 11.98
#